data_AF-A0A0N4U689-F1
#
_entry.id   AF-A0A0N4U689-F1
#
_cell.length_a   1.000
_cell.length_b   1.000
_cell.length_c   1.000
_cell.angle_alpha   90.00
_cell.angle_beta   90.00
_cell.angle_gamma   90.00
#
_symmetry.space_group_name_H-M   'P 1'
#
loop_
_entity.id
_entity.type
_entity.pdbx_description
1 polymer ?
#
loop_
_entity_poly.entity_id
_entity_poly.type
_entity_poly.pdbx_seq_one_letter_code
_entity_poly.pdbx_strand_id
1 'polypeptide(L)'
;MPIFGEATSPYDEIVEKVTAETCTSENWALILDICDRVSADHSKGAKMCLLSIKKRLNHRDPHVILLALSLLDSLWNNCDSSFRREVSSREFCQELGSKATHSNRSVGEKTRSILKKWAENECKKDPSLGLIETLYKNLLVEGHSFESDQPSKPSNVNMDPDVVQNSEEEAAIARAIALSLDESSRVPVSSLYPSNISDSIPREVRALYDFEAAEDNELTFMAGDIITVTDDSDVNWWRGKSHRGEGLFPANFVTSELNEPEEIVPVARIDESVLIECLRLLEDCDPTGERPDPPELNDLEYRSLAQGPLIDARLAEIDRQHNALAQVDIAIRDVLAIYDQAVQQVR
;
A
#
# COMPACT_ATOMS: atom_id res chain seq x y z
N MET A 1 -46.81 11.52 -15.57
CA MET A 1 -46.78 10.21 -14.88
C MET A 1 -45.50 9.53 -15.33
N PRO A 2 -44.67 8.92 -14.47
CA PRO A 2 -43.38 8.43 -14.95
C PRO A 2 -43.63 7.32 -15.99
N ILE A 3 -43.35 7.64 -17.26
CA ILE A 3 -43.61 6.84 -18.47
C ILE A 3 -42.44 5.88 -18.77
N PHE A 4 -41.39 5.87 -17.94
CA PHE A 4 -40.28 4.93 -18.06
C PHE A 4 -40.49 3.77 -17.09
N GLY A 5 -40.83 2.61 -17.66
CA GLY A 5 -41.22 1.41 -16.95
C GLY A 5 -40.03 0.57 -16.50
N GLU A 6 -39.34 1.03 -15.47
CA GLU A 6 -38.56 0.12 -14.64
C GLU A 6 -39.49 -0.51 -13.62
N ALA A 7 -39.66 -1.83 -13.70
CA ALA A 7 -40.41 -2.58 -12.69
C ALA A 7 -39.75 -2.34 -11.32
N THR A 8 -40.46 -1.63 -10.45
CA THR A 8 -40.05 -1.42 -9.05
C THR A 8 -40.00 -2.78 -8.37
N SER A 9 -38.82 -3.17 -7.91
CA SER A 9 -38.61 -4.41 -7.21
C SER A 9 -38.94 -4.22 -5.73
N PRO A 10 -39.62 -5.18 -5.08
CA PRO A 10 -39.82 -5.13 -3.62
C PRO A 10 -38.50 -5.22 -2.82
N TYR A 11 -37.38 -5.47 -3.50
CA TYR A 11 -36.03 -5.49 -2.92
C TYR A 11 -35.26 -4.18 -3.11
N ASP A 12 -35.72 -3.24 -3.95
CA ASP A 12 -34.97 -2.02 -4.30
C ASP A 12 -34.57 -1.24 -3.02
N GLU A 13 -35.52 -0.98 -2.11
CA GLU A 13 -35.27 -0.24 -0.86
C GLU A 13 -34.28 -0.95 0.08
N ILE A 14 -34.37 -2.27 0.20
CA ILE A 14 -33.54 -3.04 1.15
C ILE A 14 -32.13 -3.19 0.59
N VAL A 15 -32.01 -3.43 -0.72
CA VAL A 15 -30.72 -3.51 -1.42
C VAL A 15 -30.02 -2.15 -1.40
N GLU A 16 -30.74 -1.05 -1.62
CA GLU A 16 -30.20 0.31 -1.49
C GLU A 16 -29.71 0.60 -0.07
N LYS A 17 -30.46 0.19 0.95
CA LYS A 17 -30.05 0.36 2.35
C LYS A 17 -28.75 -0.37 2.70
N VAL A 18 -28.54 -1.57 2.16
CA VAL A 18 -27.32 -2.38 2.39
C VAL A 18 -26.13 -1.89 1.58
N THR A 19 -26.39 -1.18 0.47
CA THR A 19 -25.37 -0.70 -0.46
C THR A 19 -25.31 0.82 -0.50
N ALA A 20 -25.73 1.50 0.57
CA ALA A 20 -25.75 2.95 0.62
C ALA A 20 -24.31 3.50 0.64
N GLU A 21 -24.10 4.66 0.01
CA GLU A 21 -22.80 5.36 0.01
C GLU A 21 -22.34 5.70 1.44
N THR A 22 -23.30 5.83 2.36
CA THR A 22 -23.07 6.11 3.78
C THR A 22 -22.62 4.89 4.60
N CYS A 23 -22.70 3.68 4.04
CA CYS A 23 -22.27 2.47 4.75
C CYS A 23 -20.75 2.43 4.83
N THR A 24 -20.17 2.38 6.03
CA THR A 24 -18.71 2.29 6.21
C THR A 24 -18.18 0.86 6.04
N SER A 25 -19.03 -0.15 6.21
CA SER A 25 -18.71 -1.58 6.14
C SER A 25 -19.94 -2.42 5.78
N GLU A 26 -19.75 -3.71 5.49
CA GLU A 26 -20.87 -4.62 5.23
C GLU A 26 -21.77 -4.82 6.45
N ASN A 27 -23.06 -4.53 6.29
CA ASN A 27 -24.07 -4.85 7.31
C ASN A 27 -24.57 -6.29 7.13
N TRP A 28 -23.81 -7.25 7.69
CA TRP A 28 -24.10 -8.68 7.55
C TRP A 28 -25.48 -9.11 8.03
N ALA A 29 -26.03 -8.45 9.05
CA ALA A 29 -27.39 -8.75 9.52
C ALA A 29 -28.44 -8.47 8.42
N LEU A 30 -28.40 -7.27 7.83
CA LEU A 30 -29.31 -6.92 6.74
C LEU A 30 -29.05 -7.74 5.46
N ILE A 31 -27.78 -8.08 5.19
CA ILE A 31 -27.43 -8.95 4.06
C ILE A 31 -28.10 -10.33 4.21
N LEU A 32 -28.01 -10.95 5.40
CA LEU A 32 -28.61 -12.26 5.67
C LEU A 32 -30.14 -12.19 5.67
N ASP A 33 -30.74 -11.11 6.17
CA ASP A 33 -32.19 -10.89 6.07
C ASP A 33 -32.67 -10.85 4.60
N ILE A 34 -31.88 -10.24 3.69
CA ILE A 34 -32.17 -10.28 2.24
C ILE A 34 -32.07 -11.72 1.73
N CYS A 35 -31.04 -12.47 2.12
CA CYS A 35 -30.87 -13.87 1.71
C CYS A 35 -32.07 -14.74 2.10
N ASP A 36 -32.59 -14.58 3.33
CA ASP A 36 -33.76 -15.32 3.81
C ASP A 36 -35.02 -14.94 3.01
N ARG A 37 -35.23 -13.65 2.73
CA ARG A 37 -36.37 -13.17 1.95
C ARG A 37 -36.33 -13.65 0.50
N VAL A 38 -35.15 -13.63 -0.13
CA VAL A 38 -34.96 -14.14 -1.50
C VAL A 38 -35.21 -15.65 -1.55
N SER A 39 -34.74 -16.39 -0.55
CA SER A 39 -34.93 -17.84 -0.47
C SER A 39 -36.40 -18.22 -0.26
N ALA A 40 -37.16 -17.44 0.50
CA ALA A 40 -38.60 -17.63 0.69
C ALA A 40 -39.44 -17.37 -0.57
N ASP A 41 -39.04 -16.39 -1.39
CA ASP A 41 -39.74 -16.01 -2.62
C ASP A 41 -39.28 -16.82 -3.86
N HIS A 42 -38.35 -17.77 -3.67
CA HIS A 42 -37.81 -18.68 -4.69
C HIS A 42 -37.38 -17.93 -5.97
N SER A 43 -37.72 -18.49 -7.15
CA SER A 43 -37.33 -17.95 -8.47
C SER A 43 -37.81 -16.52 -8.71
N LYS A 44 -38.98 -16.12 -8.18
CA LYS A 44 -39.47 -14.75 -8.32
C LYS A 44 -38.62 -13.79 -7.48
N GLY A 45 -38.32 -14.18 -6.24
CA GLY A 45 -37.44 -13.43 -5.35
C GLY A 45 -36.05 -13.22 -5.96
N ALA A 46 -35.46 -14.30 -6.46
CA ALA A 46 -34.15 -14.29 -7.11
C ALA A 46 -34.07 -13.28 -8.27
N LYS A 47 -35.03 -13.34 -9.20
CA LYS A 47 -35.08 -12.43 -10.35
C LYS A 47 -35.24 -10.97 -9.95
N MET A 48 -36.17 -10.68 -9.04
CA MET A 48 -36.43 -9.30 -8.62
C MET A 48 -35.27 -8.71 -7.80
N CYS A 49 -34.65 -9.51 -6.93
CA CYS A 49 -33.47 -9.10 -6.18
C CYS A 49 -32.26 -8.85 -7.10
N LEU A 50 -32.01 -9.75 -8.07
CA LEU A 50 -30.90 -9.59 -9.01
C LEU A 50 -31.05 -8.33 -9.87
N LEU A 51 -32.28 -7.97 -10.28
CA LEU A 51 -32.54 -6.69 -10.94
C LEU A 51 -32.16 -5.49 -10.07
N SER A 52 -32.43 -5.55 -8.76
CA SER A 52 -32.10 -4.49 -7.81
C SER A 52 -30.58 -4.37 -7.64
N ILE A 53 -29.87 -5.51 -7.54
CA ILE A 53 -28.41 -5.56 -7.47
C ILE A 53 -27.78 -5.02 -8.75
N LYS A 54 -28.31 -5.37 -9.93
CA LYS A 54 -27.82 -4.86 -11.22
C LYS A 54 -27.85 -3.34 -11.30
N LYS A 55 -28.88 -2.69 -10.74
CA LYS A 55 -28.94 -1.22 -10.62
C LYS A 55 -27.77 -0.69 -9.79
N ARG A 56 -27.48 -1.30 -8.64
CA ARG A 56 -26.37 -0.90 -7.74
C ARG A 56 -24.99 -1.21 -8.32
N LEU A 57 -24.82 -2.29 -9.09
CA LEU A 57 -23.58 -2.58 -9.81
C LEU A 57 -23.23 -1.54 -10.88
N ASN A 58 -24.24 -0.82 -11.39
CA ASN A 58 -24.09 0.27 -12.35
C ASN A 58 -24.09 1.67 -11.70
N HIS A 59 -23.89 1.73 -10.39
CA HIS A 59 -23.72 2.98 -9.69
C HIS A 59 -22.42 3.69 -10.08
N ARG A 60 -22.36 5.02 -9.91
CA ARG A 60 -21.17 5.82 -10.24
C ARG A 60 -20.05 5.67 -9.21
N ASP A 61 -20.44 5.50 -7.95
CA ASP A 61 -19.51 5.33 -6.83
C ASP A 61 -18.97 3.89 -6.75
N PRO A 62 -17.65 3.67 -6.88
CA PRO A 62 -17.03 2.36 -6.73
C PRO A 62 -17.34 1.68 -5.40
N HIS A 63 -17.51 2.44 -4.31
CA HIS A 63 -17.80 1.89 -2.98
C HIS A 63 -19.16 1.18 -2.95
N VAL A 64 -20.19 1.80 -3.53
CA VAL A 64 -21.51 1.19 -3.71
C VAL A 64 -21.42 -0.11 -4.52
N ILE A 65 -20.61 -0.13 -5.57
CA ILE A 65 -20.42 -1.32 -6.41
C ILE A 65 -19.75 -2.43 -5.58
N LEU A 66 -18.74 -2.11 -4.77
CA LEU A 66 -18.05 -3.08 -3.90
C LEU A 66 -19.01 -3.69 -2.86
N LEU A 67 -19.92 -2.90 -2.29
CA LEU A 67 -20.96 -3.40 -1.38
C LEU A 67 -21.99 -4.27 -2.11
N ALA A 68 -22.40 -3.87 -3.32
CA ALA A 68 -23.30 -4.67 -4.16
C ALA A 68 -22.67 -6.02 -4.54
N LEU A 69 -21.36 -6.06 -4.79
CA LEU A 69 -20.61 -7.30 -5.02
C LEU A 69 -20.55 -8.18 -3.75
N SER A 70 -20.37 -7.60 -2.56
CA SER A 70 -20.45 -8.35 -1.28
C SER A 70 -21.84 -8.98 -1.08
N LEU A 71 -22.91 -8.21 -1.34
CA LEU A 71 -24.28 -8.70 -1.25
C LEU A 71 -24.54 -9.83 -2.26
N LEU A 72 -24.06 -9.67 -3.50
CA LEU A 72 -24.17 -10.68 -4.55
C LEU A 72 -23.45 -11.98 -4.16
N ASP A 73 -22.22 -11.92 -3.64
CA ASP A 73 -21.50 -13.10 -3.15
C ASP A 73 -22.25 -13.76 -1.99
N SER A 74 -22.80 -12.98 -1.06
CA SER A 74 -23.60 -13.53 0.03
C SER A 74 -24.83 -14.28 -0.48
N LEU A 75 -25.59 -13.70 -1.41
CA LEU A 75 -26.77 -14.35 -1.99
C LEU A 75 -26.42 -15.62 -2.78
N TRP A 76 -25.30 -15.63 -3.50
CA TRP A 76 -24.82 -16.83 -4.18
C TRP A 76 -24.56 -17.99 -3.23
N ASN A 77 -23.98 -17.72 -2.05
CA ASN A 77 -23.62 -18.74 -1.07
C ASN A 77 -24.79 -19.18 -0.18
N ASN A 78 -25.79 -18.33 0.04
CA ASN A 78 -26.89 -18.60 0.98
C ASN A 78 -28.22 -18.99 0.31
N CYS A 79 -28.46 -18.62 -0.96
CA CYS A 79 -29.71 -18.93 -1.64
C CYS A 79 -29.68 -20.29 -2.37
N ASP A 80 -30.88 -20.76 -2.72
CA ASP A 80 -31.08 -22.01 -3.46
C ASP A 80 -30.58 -21.92 -4.92
N SER A 81 -30.67 -23.04 -5.65
CA SER A 81 -30.23 -23.11 -7.05
C SER A 81 -30.99 -22.17 -8.00
N SER A 82 -32.10 -21.56 -7.55
CA SER A 82 -32.87 -20.62 -8.37
C SER A 82 -32.11 -19.30 -8.55
N PHE A 83 -31.45 -18.80 -7.50
CA PHE A 83 -30.63 -17.59 -7.57
C PHE A 83 -29.41 -17.78 -8.46
N ARG A 84 -28.68 -18.89 -8.28
CA ARG A 84 -27.49 -19.21 -9.07
C ARG A 84 -27.78 -19.32 -10.57
N ARG A 85 -28.95 -19.89 -10.94
CA ARG A 85 -29.40 -19.94 -12.34
C ARG A 85 -29.67 -18.57 -12.93
N GLU A 86 -30.22 -17.64 -12.15
CA GLU A 86 -30.45 -16.27 -12.61
C GLU A 86 -29.13 -15.49 -12.76
N VAL A 87 -28.19 -15.65 -11.83
CA VAL A 87 -26.83 -15.07 -11.94
C VAL A 87 -26.06 -15.66 -13.12
N SER A 88 -26.25 -16.95 -13.43
CA SER A 88 -25.68 -17.61 -14.61
C SER A 88 -26.45 -17.32 -15.91
N SER A 89 -27.28 -16.28 -15.96
CA SER A 89 -27.88 -15.81 -17.21
C SER A 89 -26.83 -15.14 -18.11
N ARG A 90 -27.09 -15.12 -19.42
CA ARG A 90 -26.17 -14.49 -20.39
C ARG A 90 -26.01 -13.01 -20.11
N GLU A 91 -27.11 -12.35 -19.76
CA GLU A 91 -27.17 -10.91 -19.52
C GLU A 91 -26.36 -10.53 -18.28
N PHE A 92 -26.44 -11.32 -17.21
CA PHE A 92 -25.73 -11.03 -15.98
C PHE A 92 -24.25 -11.44 -16.05
N CYS A 93 -23.92 -12.53 -16.75
CA CYS A 93 -22.52 -12.88 -17.05
C CYS A 93 -21.80 -11.78 -17.84
N GLN A 94 -22.47 -11.14 -18.81
CA GLN A 94 -21.90 -10.01 -19.54
C GLN A 94 -21.64 -8.79 -18.64
N GLU A 95 -22.56 -8.52 -17.71
CA GLU A 95 -22.40 -7.46 -16.71
C GLU A 95 -21.18 -7.71 -15.82
N LEU A 96 -21.07 -8.92 -15.25
CA LEU A 96 -19.92 -9.30 -14.42
C LEU A 96 -18.60 -9.26 -15.20
N GLY A 97 -18.61 -9.71 -16.46
CA GLY A 97 -17.45 -9.59 -17.35
C GLY A 97 -17.01 -8.13 -17.53
N SER A 98 -17.96 -7.23 -17.79
CA SER A 98 -17.68 -5.79 -17.89
C SER A 98 -17.13 -5.20 -16.58
N LYS A 99 -17.66 -5.62 -15.42
CA LYS A 99 -17.13 -5.18 -14.12
C LYS A 99 -15.73 -5.73 -13.83
N ALA A 100 -15.42 -6.94 -14.30
CA ALA A 100 -14.09 -7.53 -14.16
C ALA A 100 -13.02 -6.84 -15.03
N THR A 101 -13.38 -6.31 -16.20
CA THR A 101 -12.40 -5.79 -17.20
C THR A 101 -12.39 -4.27 -17.35
N HIS A 102 -13.52 -3.59 -17.14
CA HIS A 102 -13.69 -2.17 -17.48
C HIS A 102 -14.07 -1.29 -16.28
N SER A 103 -13.93 -1.79 -15.05
CA SER A 103 -14.17 -1.00 -13.83
C SER A 103 -12.86 -0.58 -13.15
N ASN A 104 -12.97 0.23 -12.10
CA ASN A 104 -11.84 0.57 -11.23
C ASN A 104 -11.12 -0.70 -10.73
N ARG A 105 -9.81 -0.61 -10.51
CA ARG A 105 -8.93 -1.68 -10.01
C ARG A 105 -9.57 -2.52 -8.90
N SER A 106 -10.06 -1.88 -7.83
CA SER A 106 -10.64 -2.58 -6.68
C SER A 106 -11.91 -3.36 -7.02
N VAL A 107 -12.77 -2.78 -7.87
CA VAL A 107 -14.01 -3.42 -8.36
C VAL A 107 -13.68 -4.59 -9.27
N GLY A 108 -12.71 -4.42 -10.17
CA GLY A 108 -12.25 -5.47 -11.09
C GLY A 108 -11.62 -6.64 -10.33
N GLU A 109 -10.74 -6.37 -9.39
CA GLU A 109 -10.11 -7.37 -8.50
C GLU A 109 -11.16 -8.12 -7.67
N LYS A 110 -12.08 -7.42 -7.01
CA LYS A 110 -13.14 -8.07 -6.23
C LYS A 110 -14.05 -8.94 -7.09
N THR A 111 -14.44 -8.45 -8.27
CA THR A 111 -15.27 -9.21 -9.22
C THR A 111 -14.56 -10.49 -9.67
N ARG A 112 -13.27 -10.39 -10.05
CA ARG A 112 -12.45 -11.54 -10.44
C ARG A 112 -12.29 -12.54 -9.30
N SER A 113 -12.05 -12.07 -8.08
CA SER A 113 -11.95 -12.90 -6.88
C SER A 113 -13.25 -13.71 -6.63
N ILE A 114 -14.41 -13.05 -6.73
CA ILE A 114 -15.73 -13.70 -6.62
C ILE A 114 -15.92 -14.75 -7.72
N LEU A 115 -15.62 -14.41 -8.99
CA LEU A 115 -15.76 -15.33 -10.12
C LEU A 115 -14.88 -16.58 -9.96
N LYS A 116 -13.63 -16.41 -9.51
CA LYS A 116 -12.73 -17.53 -9.19
C LYS A 116 -13.33 -18.42 -8.11
N LYS A 117 -13.77 -17.83 -6.99
CA LYS A 117 -14.41 -18.55 -5.88
C LYS A 117 -15.63 -19.36 -6.35
N TRP A 118 -16.48 -18.80 -7.19
CA TRP A 118 -17.67 -19.50 -7.68
C TRP A 118 -17.35 -20.62 -8.69
N ALA A 119 -16.42 -20.36 -9.61
CA ALA A 119 -16.00 -21.33 -10.62
C ALA A 119 -15.31 -22.56 -10.00
N GLU A 120 -14.47 -22.35 -8.97
CA GLU A 120 -13.71 -23.42 -8.34
C GLU A 120 -14.54 -24.31 -7.40
N ASN A 121 -15.56 -23.75 -6.74
CA ASN A 121 -16.34 -24.43 -5.69
C ASN A 121 -17.68 -24.99 -6.17
N GLU A 122 -18.50 -24.19 -6.86
CA GLU A 122 -19.91 -24.51 -7.10
C GLU A 122 -20.19 -24.91 -8.55
N CYS A 123 -19.54 -24.25 -9.53
CA CYS A 123 -19.82 -24.51 -10.95
C CYS A 123 -19.46 -25.95 -11.38
N LYS A 124 -18.52 -26.60 -10.70
CA LYS A 124 -18.18 -28.01 -10.94
C LYS A 124 -19.32 -28.97 -10.61
N LYS A 125 -20.28 -28.57 -9.76
CA LYS A 125 -21.37 -29.42 -9.26
C LYS A 125 -22.63 -29.35 -10.13
N ASP A 126 -22.84 -28.25 -10.86
CA ASP A 126 -24.08 -27.97 -11.58
C ASP A 126 -23.80 -27.48 -13.02
N PRO A 127 -24.09 -28.30 -14.05
CA PRO A 127 -23.92 -27.92 -15.45
C PRO A 127 -24.70 -26.67 -15.87
N SER A 128 -25.78 -26.30 -15.17
CA SER A 128 -26.55 -25.10 -15.47
C SER A 128 -25.78 -23.81 -15.21
N LEU A 129 -24.66 -23.87 -14.49
CA LEU A 129 -23.81 -22.72 -14.15
C LEU A 129 -22.66 -22.49 -15.14
N GLY A 130 -22.65 -23.20 -16.28
CA GLY A 130 -21.53 -23.23 -17.22
C GLY A 130 -21.15 -21.88 -17.86
N LEU A 131 -22.04 -20.88 -17.86
CA LEU A 131 -21.72 -19.54 -18.35
C LEU A 131 -20.74 -18.80 -17.44
N ILE A 132 -20.84 -18.97 -16.12
CA ILE A 132 -19.90 -18.38 -15.15
C ILE A 132 -18.52 -19.03 -15.28
N GLU A 133 -18.48 -20.36 -15.45
CA GLU A 133 -17.22 -21.08 -15.68
C GLU A 133 -16.55 -20.65 -17.00
N THR A 134 -17.34 -20.45 -18.06
CA THR A 134 -16.84 -19.95 -19.34
C THR A 134 -16.28 -18.54 -19.20
N LEU A 135 -16.98 -17.66 -18.48
CA LEU A 135 -16.51 -16.30 -18.19
C LEU A 135 -15.18 -16.32 -17.42
N TYR A 136 -15.07 -17.13 -16.37
CA TYR A 136 -13.83 -17.28 -15.60
C TYR A 136 -12.66 -17.75 -16.48
N LYS A 137 -12.88 -18.79 -17.31
CA LYS A 137 -11.86 -19.30 -18.23
C LYS A 137 -11.44 -18.26 -19.28
N ASN A 138 -12.37 -17.48 -19.81
CA ASN A 138 -12.04 -16.42 -20.78
C ASN A 138 -11.16 -15.34 -20.12
N LEU A 139 -11.50 -14.91 -18.91
CA LEU A 139 -10.70 -13.92 -18.17
C LEU A 139 -9.29 -14.45 -17.82
N LEU A 140 -9.14 -15.75 -17.54
CA LEU A 140 -7.84 -16.39 -17.37
C LEU A 140 -7.01 -16.36 -18.66
N VAL A 141 -7.63 -16.68 -19.81
CA VAL A 141 -6.97 -16.67 -21.12
C VAL A 141 -6.55 -15.26 -21.53
N GLU A 142 -7.33 -14.24 -21.15
CA GLU A 142 -7.00 -12.83 -21.38
C GLU A 142 -5.86 -12.31 -20.47
N GLY A 143 -5.41 -13.08 -19.48
CA GLY A 143 -4.27 -12.72 -18.62
C GLY A 143 -4.62 -11.83 -17.43
N HIS A 144 -5.89 -11.79 -17.01
CA HIS A 144 -6.30 -11.03 -15.83
C HIS A 144 -5.79 -11.67 -14.54
N SER A 145 -5.22 -10.88 -13.62
CA SER A 145 -4.83 -11.37 -12.30
C SER A 145 -6.06 -11.64 -11.42
N PHE A 146 -6.02 -12.75 -10.70
CA PHE A 146 -7.03 -13.18 -9.73
C PHE A 146 -6.49 -13.17 -8.29
N GLU A 147 -5.29 -12.61 -8.10
CA GLU A 147 -4.72 -12.40 -6.78
C GLU A 147 -5.42 -11.21 -6.13
N SER A 148 -5.95 -11.44 -4.93
CA SER A 148 -6.48 -10.38 -4.08
C SER A 148 -5.31 -9.85 -3.27
N ASP A 149 -5.15 -8.52 -3.19
CA ASP A 149 -4.23 -7.83 -2.26
C ASP A 149 -4.59 -8.06 -0.77
N GLN A 150 -5.36 -9.11 -0.45
CA GLN A 150 -5.43 -9.62 0.91
C GLN A 150 -4.27 -10.59 1.07
N PRO A 151 -3.24 -10.24 1.87
CA PRO A 151 -2.28 -11.24 2.30
C PRO A 151 -3.09 -12.41 2.83
N SER A 152 -2.79 -13.62 2.33
CA SER A 152 -3.35 -14.86 2.85
C SER A 152 -3.27 -14.80 4.36
N LYS A 153 -4.38 -14.48 5.04
CA LYS A 153 -4.46 -14.67 6.47
C LYS A 153 -4.23 -16.17 6.64
N PRO A 154 -3.15 -16.60 7.30
CA PRO A 154 -3.03 -17.99 7.65
C PRO A 154 -4.30 -18.33 8.42
N SER A 155 -4.89 -19.46 8.06
CA SER A 155 -5.99 -20.07 8.79
C SER A 155 -5.66 -20.09 10.29
N ASN A 156 -6.24 -19.17 11.05
CA ASN A 156 -6.53 -19.31 12.47
C ASN A 156 -8.05 -19.33 12.54
N VAL A 157 -8.73 -20.48 12.47
CA VAL A 157 -8.86 -21.42 13.58
C VAL A 157 -8.56 -20.75 14.92
N ASN A 158 -9.63 -20.44 15.64
CA ASN A 158 -9.70 -20.38 17.09
C ASN A 158 -8.39 -20.83 17.78
N MET A 159 -7.69 -19.96 18.50
CA MET A 159 -7.35 -20.12 19.93
C MET A 159 -6.27 -19.13 20.43
N ASP A 160 -6.56 -18.62 21.62
CA ASP A 160 -5.74 -18.15 22.75
C ASP A 160 -4.97 -16.80 22.76
N PRO A 161 -5.01 -16.09 23.91
CA PRO A 161 -4.73 -14.65 24.06
C PRO A 161 -3.41 -14.36 24.80
N ASP A 162 -2.46 -15.30 24.84
CA ASP A 162 -1.09 -15.10 25.36
C ASP A 162 -0.13 -14.55 24.27
N VAL A 163 -0.71 -13.99 23.20
CA VAL A 163 -0.08 -13.16 22.17
C VAL A 163 -0.79 -11.83 22.23
N VAL A 164 -0.09 -10.79 22.66
CA VAL A 164 -0.76 -9.54 23.01
C VAL A 164 -1.20 -8.84 21.71
N GLN A 165 -2.49 -8.90 21.39
CA GLN A 165 -3.12 -7.98 20.43
C GLN A 165 -3.75 -6.79 21.19
N ASN A 166 -3.03 -6.40 22.24
CA ASN A 166 -3.08 -5.22 23.14
C ASN A 166 -4.36 -4.94 23.91
N SER A 167 -4.41 -5.39 25.18
CA SER A 167 -5.11 -4.70 26.29
C SER A 167 -4.25 -4.50 27.56
N GLU A 168 -3.31 -5.39 27.89
CA GLU A 168 -2.31 -5.17 28.96
C GLU A 168 -1.13 -4.33 28.45
N GLU A 169 -0.74 -4.58 27.20
CA GLU A 169 0.12 -3.71 26.41
C GLU A 169 -0.61 -2.40 26.04
N GLU A 170 -1.95 -2.40 25.89
CA GLU A 170 -2.79 -1.18 25.80
C GLU A 170 -2.76 -0.35 27.10
N ALA A 171 -2.73 -1.01 28.27
CA ALA A 171 -2.58 -0.35 29.57
C ALA A 171 -1.13 0.15 29.84
N ALA A 172 -0.12 -0.58 29.36
CA ALA A 172 1.29 -0.18 29.44
C ALA A 172 1.59 1.00 28.51
N ILE A 173 1.07 0.97 27.27
CA ILE A 173 1.11 2.05 26.29
C ILE A 173 0.40 3.29 26.84
N ALA A 174 -0.78 3.12 27.45
CA ALA A 174 -1.52 4.21 28.09
C ALA A 174 -0.77 4.86 29.26
N ARG A 175 0.00 4.09 30.05
CA ARG A 175 0.82 4.63 31.15
C ARG A 175 2.07 5.36 30.64
N ALA A 176 2.75 4.82 29.63
CA ALA A 176 3.96 5.42 29.07
C ALA A 176 3.68 6.82 28.48
N ILE A 177 2.56 6.97 27.77
CA ILE A 177 2.12 8.24 27.18
C ILE A 177 1.76 9.28 28.26
N ALA A 178 1.12 8.85 29.35
CA ALA A 178 0.76 9.73 30.46
C ALA A 178 1.99 10.25 31.25
N LEU A 179 3.04 9.43 31.35
CA LEU A 179 4.29 9.80 32.04
C LEU A 179 5.10 10.85 31.24
N SER A 180 5.22 10.70 29.93
CA SER A 180 6.02 11.63 29.10
C SER A 180 5.39 13.02 28.93
N LEU A 181 4.06 13.14 29.04
CA LEU A 181 3.36 14.42 28.82
C LEU A 181 3.35 15.33 30.06
N ASP A 182 3.49 14.77 31.27
CA ASP A 182 3.57 15.53 32.54
C ASP A 182 4.97 16.11 32.78
N GLU A 183 6.01 15.57 32.13
CA GLU A 183 7.42 15.96 32.36
C GLU A 183 7.84 17.20 31.54
N SER A 184 7.16 17.53 30.44
CA SER A 184 7.53 18.64 29.53
C SER A 184 7.15 20.05 30.03
N SER A 185 6.56 20.21 31.22
CA SER A 185 5.99 21.48 31.69
C SER A 185 6.46 21.97 33.06
N ARG A 186 7.50 21.39 33.69
CA ARG A 186 7.92 21.80 35.04
C ARG A 186 9.44 21.93 35.23
N VAL A 187 9.91 23.13 34.91
CA VAL A 187 10.80 24.01 35.71
C VAL A 187 12.22 23.55 36.14
N PRO A 188 13.16 24.51 36.28
CA PRO A 188 14.61 24.30 36.16
C PRO A 188 15.33 24.22 37.52
N VAL A 189 16.67 24.19 37.44
CA VAL A 189 17.72 24.54 38.41
C VAL A 189 18.43 23.46 39.24
N SER A 190 19.76 23.70 39.29
CA SER A 190 20.70 23.41 40.38
C SER A 190 21.27 22.00 40.41
N SER A 191 22.48 21.84 39.88
CA SER A 191 23.77 21.96 40.59
C SER A 191 24.18 20.58 41.09
N LEU A 192 25.42 20.13 40.89
CA LEU A 192 26.54 20.27 41.81
C LEU A 192 27.61 19.32 41.22
N TYR A 193 28.58 19.72 40.39
CA TYR A 193 29.91 20.25 40.71
C TYR A 193 30.96 19.55 39.80
N PRO A 194 32.15 20.17 39.61
CA PRO A 194 32.93 20.08 38.38
C PRO A 194 34.38 19.58 38.57
N SER A 195 35.11 19.55 37.44
CA SER A 195 36.57 19.73 37.31
C SER A 195 37.49 18.53 37.64
N ASN A 196 38.08 17.90 36.60
CA ASN A 196 39.50 18.07 36.26
C ASN A 196 39.98 17.06 35.19
N ILE A 197 40.95 17.55 34.39
CA ILE A 197 41.87 16.83 33.47
C ILE A 197 41.38 16.73 32.01
N SER A 198 41.86 17.72 31.26
CA SER A 198 42.01 17.75 29.81
C SER A 198 42.92 16.63 29.31
N ASP A 199 42.35 15.63 28.66
CA ASP A 199 43.00 14.80 27.64
C ASP A 199 42.05 14.81 26.44
N SER A 200 42.13 15.86 25.62
CA SER A 200 41.39 15.94 24.37
C SER A 200 41.96 14.91 23.41
N ILE A 201 41.20 13.84 23.18
CA ILE A 201 41.46 12.86 22.12
C ILE A 201 41.72 13.65 20.82
N PRO A 202 42.87 13.46 20.15
CA PRO A 202 43.16 14.16 18.91
C PRO A 202 42.09 13.82 17.88
N ARG A 203 41.39 14.84 17.38
CA ARG A 203 40.36 14.68 16.35
C ARG A 203 41.05 14.56 15.01
N GLU A 204 40.95 13.41 14.37
CA GLU A 204 41.43 13.20 13.01
C GLU A 204 40.31 13.48 12.00
N VAL A 205 40.66 14.07 10.87
CA VAL A 205 39.75 14.35 9.76
C VAL A 205 40.42 13.98 8.44
N ARG A 206 39.63 13.58 7.43
CA ARG A 206 40.11 13.24 6.08
C ARG A 206 39.84 14.40 5.12
N ALA A 207 40.83 14.78 4.33
CA ALA A 207 40.67 15.77 3.27
C ALA A 207 39.73 15.27 2.16
N LEU A 208 38.69 16.05 1.84
CA LEU A 208 37.75 15.81 0.75
C LEU A 208 38.29 16.32 -0.60
N TYR A 209 39.15 17.33 -0.59
CA TYR A 209 39.70 17.98 -1.77
C TYR A 209 41.19 18.29 -1.58
N ASP A 210 41.90 18.52 -2.68
CA ASP A 210 43.23 19.10 -2.64
C ASP A 210 43.15 20.56 -2.18
N PHE A 211 44.10 20.99 -1.36
CA PHE A 211 44.23 22.37 -0.92
C PHE A 211 45.70 22.77 -0.96
N GLU A 212 46.00 23.81 -1.74
CA GLU A 212 47.34 24.38 -1.87
C GLU A 212 47.38 25.68 -1.06
N ALA A 213 48.30 25.76 -0.09
CA ALA A 213 48.52 26.94 0.73
C ALA A 213 48.89 28.15 -0.15
N ALA A 214 48.12 29.23 -0.05
CA ALA A 214 48.40 30.52 -0.64
C ALA A 214 49.26 31.41 0.28
N GLU A 215 49.17 31.20 1.60
CA GLU A 215 49.92 31.91 2.63
C GLU A 215 50.81 30.97 3.47
N ASP A 216 51.87 31.50 4.09
CA ASP A 216 52.84 30.72 4.88
C ASP A 216 52.24 30.06 6.15
N ASN A 217 51.05 30.49 6.57
CA ASN A 217 50.30 29.97 7.72
C ASN A 217 49.26 28.90 7.33
N GLU A 218 49.12 28.58 6.05
CA GLU A 218 48.15 27.61 5.54
C GLU A 218 48.77 26.21 5.35
N LEU A 219 47.95 25.18 5.50
CA LEU A 219 48.39 23.79 5.39
C LEU A 219 48.12 23.25 3.98
N THR A 220 49.14 22.95 3.19
CA THR A 220 48.96 22.21 1.93
C THR A 220 48.67 20.73 2.21
N PHE A 221 47.58 20.19 1.65
CA PHE A 221 47.22 18.76 1.71
C PHE A 221 46.54 18.30 0.42
N MET A 222 46.56 16.99 0.18
CA MET A 222 45.88 16.36 -0.95
C MET A 222 44.59 15.67 -0.49
N ALA A 223 43.63 15.50 -1.38
CA ALA A 223 42.42 14.72 -1.13
C ALA A 223 42.80 13.32 -0.63
N GLY A 224 42.19 12.90 0.48
CA GLY A 224 42.52 11.65 1.17
C GLY A 224 43.57 11.76 2.26
N ASP A 225 44.31 12.88 2.38
CA ASP A 225 45.25 13.08 3.49
C ASP A 225 44.50 13.14 4.83
N ILE A 226 45.09 12.53 5.86
CA ILE A 226 44.57 12.60 7.23
C ILE A 226 45.22 13.78 7.95
N ILE A 227 44.38 14.65 8.50
CA ILE A 227 44.78 15.85 9.22
C ILE A 227 44.37 15.68 10.68
N THR A 228 45.33 15.83 11.58
CA THR A 228 45.04 15.91 13.02
C THR A 228 44.64 17.35 13.34
N VAL A 229 43.38 17.58 13.71
CA VAL A 229 42.85 18.89 14.08
C VAL A 229 43.41 19.30 15.43
N THR A 230 44.07 20.45 15.48
CA THR A 230 44.66 21.04 16.69
C THR A 230 43.86 22.23 17.21
N ASP A 231 43.10 22.90 16.35
CA ASP A 231 42.21 24.01 16.72
C ASP A 231 41.02 24.08 15.75
N ASP A 232 39.80 23.92 16.25
CA ASP A 232 38.54 24.08 15.52
C ASP A 232 37.71 25.29 16.01
N SER A 233 38.37 26.27 16.65
CA SER A 233 37.71 27.45 17.22
C SER A 233 36.98 28.33 16.21
N ASP A 234 37.41 28.34 14.94
CA ASP A 234 36.74 29.04 13.86
C ASP A 234 35.86 28.06 13.05
N VAL A 235 34.65 28.49 12.70
CA VAL A 235 33.69 27.68 11.94
C VAL A 235 34.17 27.39 10.52
N ASN A 236 34.95 28.29 9.94
CA ASN A 236 35.38 28.20 8.54
C ASN A 236 36.82 27.71 8.40
N TRP A 237 37.70 28.00 9.36
CA TRP A 237 39.14 27.72 9.27
C TRP A 237 39.64 26.95 10.48
N TRP A 238 40.01 25.69 10.28
CA TRP A 238 40.60 24.86 11.32
C TRP A 238 42.12 24.89 11.21
N ARG A 239 42.81 24.71 12.33
CA ARG A 239 44.24 24.46 12.36
C ARG A 239 44.46 22.98 12.57
N GLY A 240 45.43 22.43 11.85
CA GLY A 240 45.79 21.03 12.02
C GLY A 240 47.18 20.72 11.53
N LYS A 241 47.53 19.45 11.67
CA LYS A 241 48.82 18.89 11.33
C LYS A 241 48.62 17.73 10.38
N SER A 242 49.29 17.79 9.23
CA SER A 242 49.40 16.71 8.24
C SER A 242 50.84 16.22 8.16
N HIS A 243 51.10 15.19 7.37
CA HIS A 243 52.45 14.74 7.04
C HIS A 243 53.28 15.80 6.27
N ARG A 244 52.62 16.83 5.72
CA ARG A 244 53.24 17.93 4.94
C ARG A 244 53.61 19.15 5.76
N GLY A 245 53.07 19.30 6.97
CA GLY A 245 53.29 20.47 7.80
C GLY A 245 52.15 20.70 8.80
N GLU A 246 52.14 21.90 9.37
CA GLU A 246 51.04 22.40 10.20
C GLU A 246 50.59 23.76 9.64
N GLY A 247 49.30 24.04 9.72
CA GLY A 247 48.74 25.27 9.18
C GLY A 247 47.22 25.31 9.28
N LEU A 248 46.65 26.40 8.77
CA LEU A 248 45.22 26.63 8.66
C LEU A 248 44.67 25.99 7.39
N PHE A 249 43.45 25.46 7.46
CA PHE A 249 42.73 24.91 6.33
C PHE A 249 41.21 25.13 6.47
N PRO A 250 40.45 25.15 5.37
CA PRO A 250 39.01 25.32 5.44
C PRO A 250 38.31 24.08 6.03
N ALA A 251 37.43 24.27 7.02
CA ALA A 251 36.69 23.20 7.69
C ALA A 251 35.81 22.36 6.74
N ASN A 252 35.34 22.99 5.65
CA ASN A 252 34.53 22.35 4.61
C ASN A 252 35.35 21.50 3.61
N PHE A 253 36.68 21.52 3.71
CA PHE A 253 37.57 20.68 2.89
C PHE A 253 37.89 19.35 3.57
N VAL A 254 37.29 19.08 4.74
CA VAL A 254 37.54 17.85 5.50
C VAL A 254 36.26 17.19 5.97
N THR A 255 36.32 15.88 6.22
CA THR A 255 35.25 15.10 6.86
C THR A 255 35.77 14.43 8.14
N SER A 256 34.92 14.34 9.17
CA SER A 256 35.22 13.52 10.37
C SER A 256 34.98 12.02 10.12
N GLU A 257 34.47 11.66 8.94
CA GLU A 257 34.28 10.28 8.51
C GLU A 257 35.63 9.72 8.03
N LEU A 258 36.42 9.21 8.98
CA LEU A 258 37.68 8.50 8.72
C LEU A 258 37.44 7.05 8.28
N ASN A 259 36.20 6.58 8.32
CA ASN A 259 35.82 5.36 7.63
C ASN A 259 35.99 5.62 6.13
N GLU A 260 36.81 4.80 5.48
CA GLU A 260 37.03 4.84 4.03
C GLU A 260 35.70 5.10 3.30
N PRO A 261 35.54 6.25 2.62
CA PRO A 261 34.50 6.33 1.62
C PRO A 261 35.00 5.52 0.42
N GLU A 262 34.04 4.99 -0.33
CA GLU A 262 34.16 4.53 -1.72
C GLU A 262 34.47 3.03 -1.89
N GLU A 263 33.59 2.26 -2.50
CA GLU A 263 32.69 2.60 -3.61
C GLU A 263 31.20 2.61 -3.22
N ILE A 264 30.54 3.78 -3.14
CA ILE A 264 29.07 3.81 -3.23
C ILE A 264 28.74 3.53 -4.71
N VAL A 265 28.63 2.25 -5.04
CA VAL A 265 28.09 1.80 -6.31
C VAL A 265 26.75 2.50 -6.53
N PRO A 266 26.58 3.32 -7.58
CA PRO A 266 25.28 3.91 -7.85
C PRO A 266 24.30 2.75 -8.04
N VAL A 267 23.31 2.63 -7.15
CA VAL A 267 22.20 1.69 -7.33
C VAL A 267 21.37 2.22 -8.49
N ALA A 268 21.87 2.00 -9.71
CA ALA A 268 21.35 2.58 -10.94
C ALA A 268 19.98 1.99 -11.33
N ARG A 269 19.55 0.93 -10.64
CA ARG A 269 18.37 0.13 -10.94
C ARG A 269 17.84 -0.49 -9.66
N ILE A 270 16.53 -0.69 -9.63
CA ILE A 270 15.88 -1.53 -8.63
C ILE A 270 16.40 -2.96 -8.83
N ASP A 271 17.00 -3.55 -7.79
CA ASP A 271 17.56 -4.91 -7.77
C ASP A 271 16.91 -5.70 -6.63
N GLU A 272 16.01 -6.60 -7.02
CA GLU A 272 15.21 -7.44 -6.13
C GLU A 272 16.07 -8.36 -5.23
N SER A 273 17.24 -8.80 -5.69
CA SER A 273 18.09 -9.71 -4.92
C SER A 273 18.64 -9.09 -3.64
N VAL A 274 18.87 -7.78 -3.64
CA VAL A 274 19.33 -7.00 -2.48
C VAL A 274 18.23 -6.91 -1.42
N LEU A 275 16.99 -6.66 -1.85
CA LEU A 275 15.84 -6.57 -0.96
C LEU A 275 15.60 -7.90 -0.22
N ILE A 276 15.71 -9.02 -0.94
CA ILE A 276 15.51 -10.37 -0.39
C ILE A 276 16.58 -10.70 0.68
N GLU A 277 17.85 -10.42 0.42
CA GLU A 277 18.92 -10.74 1.37
C GLU A 277 18.88 -9.84 2.61
N CYS A 278 18.52 -8.56 2.45
CA CYS A 278 18.34 -7.64 3.59
C CYS A 278 17.25 -8.11 4.55
N LEU A 279 16.10 -8.56 4.02
CA LEU A 279 15.01 -9.10 4.84
C LEU A 279 15.45 -10.32 5.64
N ARG A 280 16.21 -11.22 4.99
CA ARG A 280 16.71 -12.43 5.64
C ARG A 280 17.59 -12.12 6.86
N LEU A 281 18.48 -11.14 6.78
CA LEU A 281 19.35 -10.80 7.92
C LEU A 281 18.59 -10.08 9.04
N LEU A 282 17.59 -9.26 8.72
CA LEU A 282 16.73 -8.61 9.71
C LEU A 282 15.95 -9.61 10.56
N GLU A 283 15.48 -10.71 9.97
CA GLU A 283 14.76 -11.77 10.68
C GLU A 283 15.62 -12.47 11.74
N ASP A 284 16.95 -12.45 11.61
CA ASP A 284 17.91 -13.12 12.50
C ASP A 284 18.43 -12.23 13.65
N CYS A 285 18.05 -10.94 13.72
CA CYS A 285 18.56 -9.97 14.70
C CYS A 285 17.82 -10.02 16.06
N ASP A 286 18.54 -9.71 17.15
CA ASP A 286 18.00 -9.77 18.53
C ASP A 286 17.23 -8.48 18.89
N PRO A 287 15.91 -8.55 19.17
CA PRO A 287 15.11 -7.37 19.45
C PRO A 287 15.39 -6.71 20.81
N THR A 288 16.12 -7.37 21.72
CA THR A 288 16.40 -6.84 23.07
C THR A 288 17.55 -5.83 23.12
N GLY A 289 18.35 -5.75 22.05
CA GLY A 289 19.56 -4.92 22.00
C GLY A 289 20.72 -5.42 22.87
N GLU A 290 20.59 -6.61 23.49
CA GLU A 290 21.66 -7.22 24.28
C GLU A 290 22.77 -7.79 23.41
N ARG A 291 22.44 -8.22 22.18
CA ARG A 291 23.38 -8.71 21.18
C ARG A 291 23.59 -7.66 20.07
N PRO A 292 24.85 -7.36 19.69
CA PRO A 292 25.10 -6.49 18.55
C PRO A 292 24.69 -7.17 17.23
N ASP A 293 24.15 -6.38 16.31
CA ASP A 293 23.70 -6.80 14.98
C ASP A 293 24.87 -7.29 14.09
N PRO A 294 24.60 -8.13 13.06
CA PRO A 294 25.61 -8.55 12.09
C PRO A 294 26.19 -7.33 11.33
N PRO A 295 27.52 -7.27 11.13
CA PRO A 295 28.14 -6.13 10.46
C PRO A 295 27.71 -5.99 8.98
N GLU A 296 27.33 -7.08 8.31
CA GLU A 296 26.88 -7.08 6.91
C GLU A 296 25.48 -6.47 6.73
N LEU A 297 24.68 -6.43 7.79
CA LEU A 297 23.31 -5.93 7.75
C LEU A 297 23.29 -4.45 7.33
N ASN A 298 24.23 -3.65 7.83
CA ASN A 298 24.26 -2.21 7.58
C ASN A 298 24.43 -1.86 6.09
N ASP A 299 25.30 -2.58 5.35
CA ASP A 299 25.48 -2.37 3.90
C ASP A 299 24.22 -2.79 3.12
N LEU A 300 23.63 -3.92 3.48
CA LEU A 300 22.43 -4.43 2.80
C LEU A 300 21.22 -3.55 3.05
N GLU A 301 21.02 -3.07 4.28
CA GLU A 301 19.99 -2.09 4.62
C GLU A 301 20.18 -0.80 3.82
N TYR A 302 21.41 -0.27 3.78
CA TYR A 302 21.70 0.94 3.01
C TYR A 302 21.35 0.78 1.53
N ARG A 303 21.75 -0.33 0.91
CA ARG A 303 21.47 -0.60 -0.51
C ARG A 303 19.99 -0.88 -0.78
N SER A 304 19.29 -1.52 0.15
CA SER A 304 17.85 -1.76 0.11
C SER A 304 17.09 -0.42 0.18
N LEU A 305 17.41 0.42 1.17
CA LEU A 305 16.80 1.73 1.37
C LEU A 305 17.07 2.69 0.21
N ALA A 306 18.26 2.61 -0.40
CA ALA A 306 18.61 3.41 -1.57
C ALA A 306 17.69 3.15 -2.79
N GLN A 307 16.98 2.02 -2.84
CA GLN A 307 16.04 1.70 -3.93
C GLN A 307 14.63 2.28 -3.72
N GLY A 308 14.26 2.68 -2.50
CA GLY A 308 12.90 3.13 -2.16
C GLY A 308 12.36 4.25 -3.07
N PRO A 309 13.09 5.37 -3.26
CA PRO A 309 12.65 6.47 -4.12
C PRO A 309 12.42 6.06 -5.59
N LEU A 310 13.18 5.07 -6.10
CA LEU A 310 13.02 4.57 -7.46
C LEU A 310 11.74 3.75 -7.62
N ILE A 311 11.39 2.95 -6.61
CA ILE A 311 10.18 2.12 -6.58
C ILE A 311 8.94 3.03 -6.53
N ASP A 312 8.91 3.99 -5.62
CA ASP A 312 7.78 4.92 -5.45
C ASP A 312 7.54 5.76 -6.71
N ALA A 313 8.61 6.29 -7.31
CA ALA A 313 8.53 7.04 -8.56
C ALA A 313 7.94 6.20 -9.70
N ARG A 314 8.27 4.89 -9.74
CA ARG A 314 7.79 3.99 -10.77
C ARG A 314 6.30 3.66 -10.61
N LEU A 315 5.84 3.43 -9.38
CA LEU A 315 4.42 3.17 -9.07
C LEU A 315 3.55 4.40 -9.39
N ALA A 316 3.97 5.59 -8.96
CA ALA A 316 3.22 6.83 -9.19
C ALA A 316 3.11 7.22 -10.68
N GLU A 317 4.07 6.81 -11.51
CA GLU A 317 3.99 6.99 -12.96
C GLU A 317 2.95 6.07 -13.59
N ILE A 318 2.92 4.80 -13.18
CA ILE A 318 1.96 3.81 -13.70
C ILE A 318 0.53 4.22 -13.35
N ASP A 319 0.27 4.67 -12.12
CA ASP A 319 -1.07 5.08 -11.69
C ASP A 319 -1.58 6.31 -12.45
N ARG A 320 -0.71 7.28 -12.74
CA ARG A 320 -1.06 8.46 -13.55
C ARG A 320 -1.44 8.08 -14.97
N GLN A 321 -0.70 7.15 -15.58
CA GLN A 321 -1.01 6.65 -16.92
C GLN A 321 -2.34 5.90 -16.95
N HIS A 322 -2.60 5.04 -15.96
CA HIS A 322 -3.85 4.29 -15.86
C HIS A 322 -5.07 5.23 -15.73
N ASN A 323 -5.01 6.21 -14.84
CA ASN A 323 -6.10 7.16 -14.64
C ASN A 323 -6.37 8.04 -15.87
N ALA A 324 -5.32 8.47 -16.57
CA ALA A 324 -5.46 9.24 -17.81
C ALA A 324 -6.17 8.43 -18.91
N LEU A 325 -5.79 7.15 -19.07
CA LEU A 325 -6.44 6.26 -20.03
C LEU A 325 -7.91 6.01 -19.69
N ALA A 326 -8.24 5.83 -18.40
CA ALA A 326 -9.63 5.66 -17.97
C ALA A 326 -10.51 6.88 -18.27
N GLN A 327 -10.00 8.10 -18.09
CA GLN A 327 -10.73 9.33 -18.42
C GLN A 327 -10.95 9.50 -19.93
N VAL A 328 -9.96 9.15 -20.75
CA VAL A 328 -10.10 9.18 -22.21
C VAL A 328 -11.16 8.18 -22.67
N ASP A 329 -11.20 6.97 -22.10
CA ASP A 329 -12.23 5.96 -22.42
C ASP A 329 -13.64 6.49 -22.10
N ILE A 330 -13.84 7.14 -20.95
CA ILE A 330 -15.12 7.76 -20.58
C ILE A 330 -15.51 8.86 -21.57
N ALA A 331 -14.59 9.77 -21.91
CA ALA A 331 -14.87 10.88 -22.81
C ALA A 331 -15.23 10.41 -24.23
N ILE A 332 -14.57 9.35 -24.72
CA ILE A 332 -14.89 8.74 -26.02
C ILE A 332 -16.32 8.18 -26.01
N ARG A 333 -16.72 7.48 -24.94
CA ARG A 333 -18.08 6.93 -24.81
C ARG A 333 -19.14 8.03 -24.80
N ASP A 334 -18.88 9.15 -24.13
CA ASP A 334 -19.81 10.29 -24.10
C ASP A 334 -19.97 10.96 -25.47
N VAL A 335 -18.87 11.15 -26.22
CA VAL A 335 -18.92 11.73 -27.58
C VAL A 335 -19.67 10.81 -28.55
N LEU A 336 -19.44 9.50 -28.47
CA LEU A 336 -20.17 8.53 -29.30
C LEU A 336 -21.68 8.57 -29.02
N ALA A 337 -22.08 8.68 -27.74
CA ALA A 337 -23.49 8.80 -27.37
C ALA A 337 -24.14 10.08 -27.92
N ILE A 338 -23.44 11.23 -27.88
CA ILE A 338 -23.93 12.50 -28.45
C ILE A 338 -24.06 12.42 -29.98
N TYR A 339 -23.08 11.81 -30.65
CA TYR A 339 -23.11 11.62 -32.10
C TYR A 339 -24.32 10.79 -32.52
N ASP A 340 -24.57 9.66 -31.84
CA ASP A 340 -25.73 8.81 -32.10
C ASP A 340 -27.05 9.56 -31.89
N GLN A 341 -27.14 10.40 -30.85
CA GLN A 341 -28.31 11.23 -30.59
C GLN A 341 -28.55 12.28 -31.70
N ALA A 342 -27.49 12.93 -32.19
CA ALA A 342 -27.59 13.93 -33.26
C ALA A 342 -27.99 13.30 -34.61
N VAL A 343 -27.43 12.13 -34.94
CA VAL A 343 -27.79 11.38 -36.17
C VAL A 343 -29.26 10.96 -36.14
N GLN A 344 -29.81 10.62 -34.97
CA GLN A 344 -31.22 10.29 -34.80
C GLN A 344 -32.16 11.49 -34.97
N GLN A 345 -31.71 12.72 -34.68
CA GLN A 345 -32.54 13.94 -34.82
C GLN A 345 -32.62 14.49 -36.26
N VAL A 346 -31.66 14.13 -37.12
CA VAL A 346 -31.62 14.60 -38.52
C VAL A 346 -32.39 13.66 -39.47
N ARG A 347 -32.73 12.45 -39.02
CA ARG A 347 -33.61 11.50 -39.73
C ARG A 347 -35.07 11.76 -39.39
#